data_AF-Q4J9X0-F1
#
_entry.id   AF-Q4J9X0-F1
#
_cell.length_a   1.000
_cell.length_b   1.000
_cell.length_c   1.000
_cell.angle_alpha   90.00
_cell.angle_beta   90.00
_cell.angle_gamma   90.00
#
_symmetry.space_group_name_H-M   'P 1'
#
loop_
_entity.id
_entity.type
_entity.pdbx_description
1 polymer ?
#
loop_
_entity_poly.entity_id
_entity_poly.type
_entity_poly.pdbx_seq_one_letter_code
_entity_poly.pdbx_strand_id
1 'polypeptide(L)'
;MNLNSHILLALALGLALFHRVDLAVLVGIGAAIPDLDREYTLLKRDIFRRMQLHRALFHNIFFIIALFLFNKYIGIGALTHVIFDAFTSPSDRGVELFFPLTRLIKEYKLNYEGKESGRGRRPAWYLEDPTRLVERTADKDLREPKKEPWRRIYGPFKNSMLVDWAVFYASGIYIILNEQLTIGFLNWLIQFLYVVFVKYIIISIGIVMFYAAGEVWRRRNVGRRPIIVTMAIGFILILYQGSQLFSPLSIGSLEAVYLVIPSLAVGIILAYLHVKMRKKEVVL
;
A
#
# COMPACT_ATOMS: atom_id res chain seq x y z
N MET A 1 -3.40 5.91 3.03
CA MET A 1 -4.71 5.25 2.78
C MET A 1 -4.89 4.04 3.68
N ASN A 2 -6.10 3.51 3.86
CA ASN A 2 -6.32 2.34 4.71
C ASN A 2 -5.85 1.05 4.03
N LEU A 3 -5.22 0.13 4.78
CA LEU A 3 -4.79 -1.19 4.26
C LEU A 3 -5.95 -1.96 3.62
N ASN A 4 -7.15 -1.87 4.19
CA ASN A 4 -8.35 -2.53 3.66
C ASN A 4 -8.68 -2.04 2.25
N SER A 5 -8.52 -0.74 1.96
CA SER A 5 -8.74 -0.16 0.63
C SER A 5 -7.72 -0.69 -0.37
N HIS A 6 -6.44 -0.82 0.03
CA HIS A 6 -5.40 -1.37 -0.82
C HIS A 6 -5.69 -2.83 -1.18
N ILE A 7 -6.04 -3.66 -0.19
CA ILE A 7 -6.35 -5.08 -0.41
C ILE A 7 -7.59 -5.21 -1.29
N LEU A 8 -8.64 -4.43 -1.04
CA LEU A 8 -9.89 -4.53 -1.78
C LEU A 8 -9.73 -4.05 -3.23
N LEU A 9 -8.99 -2.97 -3.46
CA LEU A 9 -8.62 -2.51 -4.80
C LEU A 9 -7.81 -3.58 -5.55
N ALA A 10 -6.82 -4.18 -4.89
CA ALA A 10 -5.98 -5.23 -5.46
C ALA A 10 -6.79 -6.49 -5.81
N LEU A 11 -7.74 -6.89 -4.97
CA LEU A 11 -8.67 -7.98 -5.26
C LEU A 11 -9.55 -7.66 -6.46
N ALA A 12 -10.16 -6.46 -6.50
CA ALA A 12 -11.00 -6.03 -7.61
C ALA A 12 -10.22 -6.00 -8.93
N LEU A 13 -9.00 -5.44 -8.93
CA LEU A 13 -8.11 -5.42 -10.08
C LEU A 13 -7.71 -6.84 -10.52
N GLY A 14 -7.39 -7.72 -9.57
CA GLY A 14 -7.06 -9.10 -9.85
C GLY A 14 -8.21 -9.86 -10.51
N LEU A 15 -9.45 -9.64 -10.06
CA LEU A 15 -10.63 -10.22 -10.69
C LEU A 15 -10.86 -9.62 -12.08
N ALA A 16 -10.77 -8.30 -12.23
CA ALA A 16 -10.92 -7.60 -13.50
C ALA A 16 -9.95 -8.07 -14.59
N LEU A 17 -8.70 -8.32 -14.19
CA LEU A 17 -7.64 -8.70 -15.13
C LEU A 17 -7.55 -10.20 -15.36
N PHE A 18 -7.93 -11.05 -14.40
CA PHE A 18 -7.60 -12.48 -14.44
C PHE A 18 -8.79 -13.43 -14.37
N HIS A 19 -10.00 -12.96 -14.00
CA HIS A 19 -11.23 -13.76 -13.85
C HIS A 19 -11.08 -15.02 -12.99
N ARG A 20 -10.12 -14.99 -12.08
CA ARG A 20 -9.71 -16.13 -11.27
C ARG A 20 -9.51 -15.72 -9.85
N VAL A 21 -10.33 -16.28 -8.96
CA VAL A 21 -10.29 -15.99 -7.51
C VAL A 21 -8.92 -16.27 -6.93
N ASP A 22 -8.27 -17.35 -7.36
CA ASP A 22 -6.97 -17.74 -6.84
C ASP A 22 -5.84 -16.79 -7.21
N LEU A 23 -5.90 -16.18 -8.40
CA LEU A 23 -4.96 -15.14 -8.83
C LEU A 23 -5.28 -13.80 -8.17
N ALA A 24 -6.56 -13.44 -8.06
CA ALA A 24 -6.98 -12.23 -7.37
C ALA A 24 -6.52 -12.22 -5.91
N VAL A 25 -6.61 -13.35 -5.21
CA VAL A 25 -6.08 -13.47 -3.84
C VAL A 25 -4.57 -13.24 -3.80
N LEU A 26 -3.79 -13.71 -4.77
CA LEU A 26 -2.35 -13.43 -4.83
C LEU A 26 -2.05 -11.94 -5.03
N VAL A 27 -2.84 -11.26 -5.85
CA VAL A 27 -2.75 -9.80 -6.01
C VAL A 27 -3.11 -9.09 -4.69
N GLY A 28 -4.16 -9.53 -4.00
CA GLY A 28 -4.54 -9.03 -2.69
C GLY A 28 -3.45 -9.22 -1.62
N ILE A 29 -2.84 -10.41 -1.57
CA ILE A 29 -1.68 -10.70 -0.71
C ILE A 29 -0.53 -9.76 -1.05
N GLY A 30 -0.20 -9.61 -2.34
CA GLY A 30 0.84 -8.70 -2.80
C GLY A 30 0.63 -7.26 -2.38
N ALA A 31 -0.63 -6.79 -2.36
CA ALA A 31 -0.96 -5.45 -1.88
C ALA A 31 -0.86 -5.28 -0.36
N ALA A 32 -0.87 -6.36 0.41
CA ALA A 32 -0.60 -6.28 1.85
C ALA A 32 0.89 -6.25 2.17
N ILE A 33 1.75 -6.79 1.29
CA ILE A 33 3.19 -6.94 1.56
C ILE A 33 3.91 -5.63 1.87
N PRO A 34 3.73 -4.54 1.10
CA PRO A 34 4.40 -3.28 1.41
C PRO A 34 4.14 -2.78 2.83
N ASP A 35 2.99 -3.12 3.41
CA ASP A 35 2.53 -2.71 4.75
C ASP A 35 2.49 -3.88 5.77
N LEU A 36 3.17 -5.00 5.47
CA LEU A 36 3.30 -6.11 6.42
C LEU A 36 4.21 -5.75 7.61
N ASP A 37 5.19 -4.88 7.42
CA ASP A 37 6.07 -4.41 8.50
C ASP A 37 5.30 -3.45 9.42
N ARG A 38 4.91 -3.98 10.60
CA ARG A 38 4.53 -3.13 11.72
C ARG A 38 5.79 -2.64 12.40
N GLU A 39 6.11 -1.40 12.01
CA GLU A 39 7.03 -0.44 12.59
C GLU A 39 7.54 -0.85 14.00
N TYR A 40 8.87 -0.87 14.20
CA TYR A 40 9.58 -0.95 15.49
C TYR A 40 10.09 -2.31 16.02
N THR A 41 10.08 -3.38 15.22
CA THR A 41 10.66 -4.69 15.65
C THR A 41 12.17 -4.76 15.39
N LEU A 42 12.63 -4.18 14.27
CA LEU A 42 14.04 -4.24 13.83
C LEU A 42 14.87 -2.98 14.14
N LEU A 43 14.24 -1.83 14.35
CA LEU A 43 14.92 -0.54 14.53
C LEU A 43 14.33 0.26 15.70
N LYS A 44 15.15 1.13 16.31
CA LYS A 44 14.69 2.08 17.33
C LYS A 44 13.63 3.02 16.74
N ARG A 45 12.56 3.26 17.49
CA ARG A 45 11.43 4.15 17.12
C ARG A 45 11.88 5.48 16.52
N ASP A 46 12.85 6.14 17.14
CA ASP A 46 13.30 7.46 16.69
C ASP A 46 14.00 7.43 15.33
N ILE A 47 14.83 6.42 15.08
CA ILE A 47 15.54 6.26 13.79
C ILE A 47 14.53 5.93 12.71
N PHE A 48 13.61 5.02 13.01
CA PHE A 48 12.56 4.62 12.08
C PHE A 48 11.64 5.80 11.71
N ARG A 49 11.23 6.61 12.71
CA ARG A 49 10.40 7.79 12.48
C ARG A 49 11.12 8.86 11.68
N ARG A 50 12.42 9.07 11.95
CA ARG A 50 13.25 10.05 11.22
C ARG A 50 13.51 9.64 9.78
N MET A 51 13.89 8.38 9.56
CA MET A 51 14.35 7.89 8.27
C MET A 51 13.21 7.30 7.41
N GLN A 52 12.03 7.11 8.00
CA GLN A 52 10.84 6.51 7.39
C GLN A 52 11.17 5.28 6.55
N LEU A 53 11.97 4.38 7.13
CA LEU A 53 12.63 3.29 6.40
C LEU A 53 11.64 2.31 5.78
N HIS A 54 10.49 2.06 6.40
CA HIS A 54 9.42 1.23 5.84
C HIS A 54 9.01 1.66 4.43
N ARG A 55 8.51 2.89 4.29
CA ARG A 55 8.10 3.43 2.99
C ARG A 55 9.26 3.48 2.01
N ALA A 56 10.47 3.78 2.49
CA ALA A 56 11.64 3.83 1.63
C ALA A 56 12.03 2.45 1.09
N LEU A 57 11.96 1.40 1.91
CA LEU A 57 12.38 0.05 1.57
C LEU A 57 11.29 -0.75 0.83
N PHE A 58 10.03 -0.52 1.16
CA PHE A 58 8.91 -1.34 0.68
C PHE A 58 7.98 -0.62 -0.31
N HIS A 59 8.07 0.71 -0.41
CA HIS A 59 7.30 1.51 -1.38
C HIS A 59 8.26 2.14 -2.39
N ASN A 60 9.07 1.32 -3.06
CA ASN A 60 9.95 1.77 -4.14
C ASN A 60 9.90 0.77 -5.32
N ILE A 61 10.30 1.24 -6.49
CA ILE A 61 10.22 0.48 -7.74
C ILE A 61 11.11 -0.78 -7.70
N PHE A 62 12.26 -0.74 -7.03
CA PHE A 62 13.16 -1.89 -6.96
C PHE A 62 12.56 -3.03 -6.11
N PHE A 63 11.88 -2.69 -5.02
CA PHE A 63 11.13 -3.65 -4.22
C PHE A 63 9.98 -4.28 -5.03
N ILE A 64 9.23 -3.46 -5.77
CA ILE A 64 8.16 -3.95 -6.65
C ILE A 64 8.73 -4.87 -7.72
N ILE A 65 9.84 -4.51 -8.37
CA ILE A 65 10.52 -5.34 -9.38
C ILE A 65 10.95 -6.67 -8.76
N ALA A 66 11.56 -6.66 -7.57
CA ALA A 66 11.97 -7.88 -6.89
C ALA A 66 10.77 -8.82 -6.61
N LEU A 67 9.66 -8.26 -6.13
CA LEU A 67 8.42 -9.02 -5.93
C LEU A 67 7.84 -9.54 -7.26
N PHE A 68 7.88 -8.74 -8.32
CA PHE A 68 7.37 -9.13 -9.64
C PHE A 68 8.19 -10.27 -10.26
N LEU A 69 9.51 -10.24 -10.10
CA LEU A 69 10.42 -11.31 -10.50
C LEU A 69 10.20 -12.59 -9.69
N PHE A 70 9.87 -12.45 -8.40
CA PHE A 70 9.53 -13.58 -7.53
C PHE A 70 8.17 -14.19 -7.90
N ASN A 71 7.14 -13.35 -8.04
CA ASN A 71 5.80 -13.75 -8.47
C ASN A 71 5.07 -12.56 -9.08
N LYS A 72 4.66 -12.69 -10.35
CA LYS A 72 4.06 -11.59 -11.12
C LYS A 72 2.79 -11.04 -10.48
N TYR A 73 1.92 -11.89 -9.93
CA TYR A 73 0.66 -11.49 -9.31
C TYR A 73 0.88 -10.75 -7.99
N ILE A 74 1.81 -11.24 -7.17
CA ILE A 74 2.24 -10.55 -5.94
C ILE A 74 2.84 -9.19 -6.28
N GLY A 75 3.70 -9.12 -7.30
CA GLY A 75 4.29 -7.87 -7.79
C GLY A 75 3.23 -6.86 -8.28
N ILE A 76 2.20 -7.31 -8.99
CA ILE A 76 1.06 -6.46 -9.41
C ILE A 76 0.30 -5.93 -8.20
N GLY A 77 0.12 -6.75 -7.16
CA GLY A 77 -0.47 -6.33 -5.89
C GLY A 77 0.33 -5.22 -5.23
N ALA A 78 1.65 -5.42 -5.10
CA ALA A 78 2.54 -4.42 -4.51
C ALA A 78 2.61 -3.13 -5.36
N LEU A 79 2.61 -3.25 -6.69
CA LEU A 79 2.55 -2.11 -7.60
C LEU A 79 1.26 -1.32 -7.39
N THR A 80 0.12 -2.01 -7.37
CA THR A 80 -1.20 -1.40 -7.10
C THR A 80 -1.19 -0.65 -5.77
N HIS A 81 -0.61 -1.27 -4.74
CA HIS A 81 -0.47 -0.64 -3.44
C HIS A 81 0.32 0.67 -3.52
N VAL A 82 1.51 0.61 -4.10
CA VAL A 82 2.42 1.76 -4.17
C VAL A 82 1.87 2.87 -5.06
N ILE A 83 1.20 2.55 -6.17
CA ILE A 83 0.52 3.54 -7.01
C ILE A 83 -0.60 4.22 -6.22
N PHE A 84 -1.39 3.45 -5.48
CA PHE A 84 -2.49 4.01 -4.70
C PHE A 84 -1.99 4.95 -3.61
N ASP A 85 -0.93 4.56 -2.91
CA ASP A 85 -0.27 5.42 -1.93
C ASP A 85 0.41 6.64 -2.60
N ALA A 86 0.87 6.54 -3.84
CA ALA A 86 1.40 7.67 -4.61
C ALA A 86 0.31 8.67 -5.04
N PHE A 87 -0.96 8.27 -5.06
CA PHE A 87 -2.08 9.20 -5.30
C PHE A 87 -2.45 10.04 -4.06
N THR A 88 -1.84 9.79 -2.92
CA THR A 88 -2.19 10.47 -1.67
C THR A 88 -1.49 11.82 -1.49
N SER A 89 -2.07 12.62 -0.57
CA SER A 89 -1.60 13.96 -0.27
C SER A 89 -0.29 13.95 0.54
N PRO A 90 0.39 15.10 0.65
CA PRO A 90 1.54 15.27 1.53
C PRO A 90 1.34 14.80 2.99
N SER A 91 0.10 14.81 3.51
CA SER A 91 -0.24 14.31 4.86
C SER A 91 -0.01 12.81 5.04
N ASP A 92 -0.17 12.03 3.97
CA ASP A 92 0.01 10.58 3.94
C ASP A 92 1.44 10.18 3.55
N ARG A 93 2.33 11.18 3.44
CA ARG A 93 3.76 11.03 3.20
C ARG A 93 4.13 10.38 1.87
N GLY A 94 3.19 10.13 0.95
CA GLY A 94 3.48 9.69 -0.42
C GLY A 94 4.49 8.53 -0.49
N VAL A 95 5.25 8.49 -1.59
CA VAL A 95 6.11 7.35 -1.93
C VAL A 95 7.50 7.81 -2.39
N GLU A 96 8.55 7.13 -1.90
CA GLU A 96 9.94 7.36 -2.34
C GLU A 96 10.29 6.38 -3.48
N LEU A 97 9.69 6.57 -4.67
CA LEU A 97 9.71 5.57 -5.77
C LEU A 97 11.10 5.07 -6.16
N PHE A 98 12.13 5.92 -6.11
CA PHE A 98 13.48 5.61 -6.55
C PHE A 98 14.49 5.48 -5.40
N PHE A 99 14.04 5.21 -4.16
CA PHE A 99 14.97 4.83 -3.09
C PHE A 99 15.85 3.63 -3.53
N PRO A 100 17.17 3.60 -3.25
CA PRO A 100 17.95 4.57 -2.46
C PRO A 100 18.55 5.72 -3.29
N LEU A 101 18.37 5.73 -4.62
CA LEU A 101 18.96 6.73 -5.51
C LEU A 101 18.56 8.16 -5.11
N THR A 102 17.32 8.33 -4.65
CA THR A 102 16.80 9.60 -4.16
C THR A 102 17.57 10.18 -2.98
N ARG A 103 18.18 9.32 -2.15
CA ARG A 103 18.95 9.72 -0.96
C ARG A 103 20.42 10.01 -1.25
N LEU A 104 20.90 9.69 -2.46
CA LEU A 104 22.25 10.06 -2.89
C LEU A 104 22.35 11.57 -3.15
N ILE A 105 21.25 12.20 -3.55
CA ILE A 105 21.15 13.64 -3.79
C ILE A 105 20.90 14.35 -2.45
N LYS A 106 21.89 15.14 -2.01
CA LYS A 106 21.88 15.85 -0.71
C LYS A 106 21.65 17.36 -0.82
N GLU A 107 21.78 17.92 -2.02
CA GLU A 107 21.68 19.35 -2.28
C GLU A 107 20.28 19.70 -2.80
N TYR A 108 19.89 20.97 -2.65
CA TYR A 108 18.59 21.49 -3.06
C TYR A 108 18.78 22.81 -3.80
N LYS A 109 18.22 22.92 -5.01
CA LYS A 109 18.34 24.12 -5.84
C LYS A 109 17.52 25.28 -5.27
N LEU A 110 16.36 24.99 -4.68
CA LEU A 110 15.54 25.92 -3.91
C LEU A 110 15.20 25.25 -2.57
N ASN A 111 15.38 25.95 -1.44
CA ASN A 111 14.81 25.48 -0.17
C ASN A 111 13.35 25.85 -0.03
N TYR A 112 12.77 25.34 1.05
CA TYR A 112 11.47 25.65 1.63
C TYR A 112 11.11 27.13 1.84
N GLU A 113 12.06 28.06 1.69
CA GLU A 113 11.81 29.51 1.76
C GLU A 113 11.91 30.17 0.38
N GLY A 114 12.05 29.37 -0.70
CA GLY A 114 12.32 29.86 -2.05
C GLY A 114 13.72 30.43 -2.23
N LYS A 115 14.63 30.25 -1.25
CA LYS A 115 16.02 30.69 -1.38
C LYS A 115 16.83 29.60 -2.05
N GLU A 116 17.63 29.99 -3.03
CA GLU A 116 18.58 29.08 -3.63
C GLU A 116 19.60 28.61 -2.59
N SER A 117 19.89 27.32 -2.58
CA SER A 117 21.13 26.83 -2.00
C SER A 117 21.87 25.99 -3.03
N GLY A 118 23.16 25.82 -2.82
CA GLY A 118 24.00 25.10 -3.76
C GLY A 118 24.59 26.07 -4.78
N ARG A 119 25.82 26.51 -4.52
CA ARG A 119 26.63 27.28 -5.48
C ARG A 119 27.41 26.35 -6.42
N GLY A 120 26.84 25.25 -6.92
CA GLY A 120 27.64 24.21 -7.58
C GLY A 120 26.95 23.37 -8.66
N ARG A 121 27.78 22.68 -9.48
CA ARG A 121 27.41 21.75 -10.57
C ARG A 121 26.90 20.37 -10.10
N ARG A 122 26.61 20.20 -8.80
CA ARG A 122 26.19 18.90 -8.25
C ARG A 122 24.69 18.68 -8.48
N PRO A 123 24.23 17.42 -8.64
CA PRO A 123 22.80 17.13 -8.73
C PRO A 123 22.10 17.62 -7.46
N ALA A 124 21.01 18.37 -7.63
CA ALA A 124 20.24 18.96 -6.54
C ALA A 124 18.75 18.76 -6.78
N TRP A 125 18.00 18.56 -5.69
CA TRP A 125 16.55 18.47 -5.74
C TRP A 125 15.93 19.83 -6.03
N TYR A 126 14.89 19.85 -6.85
CA TYR A 126 14.03 21.02 -7.05
C TYR A 126 12.76 20.83 -6.20
N LEU A 127 12.57 21.69 -5.20
CA LEU A 127 11.40 21.67 -4.34
C LEU A 127 10.34 22.63 -4.89
N GLU A 128 9.17 22.13 -5.25
CA GLU A 128 8.01 22.95 -5.68
C GLU A 128 7.00 23.29 -4.54
N ASP A 129 7.30 22.90 -3.27
CA ASP A 129 6.56 23.07 -1.99
C ASP A 129 5.17 22.34 -1.83
N PRO A 130 4.77 21.82 -0.61
CA PRO A 130 4.15 22.61 0.46
C PRO A 130 4.47 22.11 1.89
N THR A 131 5.62 22.49 2.43
CA THR A 131 6.08 22.12 3.78
C THR A 131 5.14 22.59 4.88
N ARG A 132 4.59 23.81 4.74
CA ARG A 132 3.64 24.39 5.69
C ARG A 132 2.35 23.59 5.80
N LEU A 133 1.94 22.92 4.72
CA LEU A 133 0.75 22.07 4.72
C LEU A 133 1.03 20.80 5.52
N VAL A 134 2.16 20.13 5.25
CA VAL A 134 2.58 18.90 5.95
C VAL A 134 2.72 19.12 7.45
N GLU A 135 3.39 20.20 7.87
CA GLU A 135 3.55 20.51 9.30
C GLU A 135 2.21 20.71 10.03
N ARG A 136 1.20 21.25 9.33
CA ARG A 136 -0.12 21.52 9.88
C ARG A 136 -1.03 20.29 9.87
N THR A 137 -1.00 19.48 8.82
CA THR A 137 -2.00 18.43 8.58
C THR A 137 -1.52 17.00 8.84
N ALA A 138 -0.21 16.75 8.88
CA ALA A 138 0.31 15.41 9.18
C ALA A 138 0.16 15.07 10.66
N ASP A 139 -0.17 13.80 10.94
CA ASP A 139 -0.18 13.23 12.29
C ASP A 139 1.15 13.47 13.00
N LYS A 140 1.15 13.50 14.34
CA LYS A 140 2.33 13.85 15.14
C LYS A 140 3.54 12.94 14.87
N ASP A 141 3.28 11.67 14.61
CA ASP A 141 4.32 10.69 14.24
C ASP A 141 4.69 10.76 12.75
N LEU A 142 3.87 11.47 11.98
CA LEU A 142 3.99 11.69 10.56
C LEU A 142 4.68 13.00 10.15
N ARG A 143 5.15 13.82 11.09
CA ARG A 143 5.89 15.07 10.80
C ARG A 143 7.36 14.81 10.51
N GLU A 144 7.93 15.54 9.54
CA GLU A 144 9.36 15.48 9.28
C GLU A 144 10.12 16.17 10.43
N PRO A 145 11.21 15.57 10.95
CA PRO A 145 11.93 16.09 12.12
C PRO A 145 12.85 17.27 11.78
N LYS A 146 13.17 17.47 10.51
CA LYS A 146 13.93 18.60 9.96
C LYS A 146 13.45 18.87 8.53
N LYS A 147 13.80 20.06 8.03
CA LYS A 147 13.79 20.45 6.62
C LYS A 147 14.64 19.45 5.79
N GLU A 148 14.06 18.34 5.30
CA GLU A 148 14.69 17.35 4.41
C GLU A 148 14.26 17.49 2.93
N PRO A 149 15.18 17.38 1.96
CA PRO A 149 14.83 17.58 0.56
C PRO A 149 13.66 16.69 0.15
N TRP A 150 12.79 17.21 -0.70
CA TRP A 150 11.62 16.49 -1.13
C TRP A 150 12.02 15.28 -1.97
N ARG A 151 11.84 14.09 -1.40
CA ARG A 151 12.20 12.81 -2.04
C ARG A 151 10.97 12.00 -2.44
N ARG A 152 9.77 12.50 -2.09
CA ARG A 152 8.51 11.78 -2.19
C ARG A 152 7.68 12.36 -3.34
N ILE A 153 7.04 11.47 -4.07
CA ILE A 153 6.00 11.84 -5.02
C ILE A 153 4.68 11.85 -4.26
N TYR A 154 3.92 12.92 -4.45
CA TYR A 154 2.56 13.06 -3.95
C TYR A 154 1.59 13.12 -5.11
N GLY A 155 0.38 12.65 -4.82
CA GLY A 155 -0.69 12.65 -5.79
C GLY A 155 -1.44 13.98 -5.83
N PRO A 156 -2.38 14.09 -6.78
CA PRO A 156 -3.15 15.30 -6.99
C PRO A 156 -4.19 15.55 -5.89
N PHE A 157 -4.51 14.54 -5.06
CA PHE A 157 -5.62 14.60 -4.12
C PHE A 157 -5.21 15.25 -2.80
N LYS A 158 -5.78 16.42 -2.51
CA LYS A 158 -5.61 17.12 -1.23
C LYS A 158 -6.42 16.49 -0.10
N ASN A 159 -7.57 15.89 -0.42
CA ASN A 159 -8.38 15.10 0.51
C ASN A 159 -8.26 13.60 0.18
N SER A 160 -7.24 12.95 0.74
CA SER A 160 -7.01 11.52 0.57
C SER A 160 -8.10 10.65 1.22
N MET A 161 -8.83 11.14 2.22
CA MET A 161 -9.86 10.37 2.91
C MET A 161 -11.10 10.12 2.03
N LEU A 162 -11.56 11.13 1.27
CA LEU A 162 -12.68 10.93 0.35
C LEU A 162 -12.32 9.92 -0.75
N VAL A 163 -11.09 10.02 -1.28
CA VAL A 163 -10.57 9.12 -2.31
C VAL A 163 -10.40 7.70 -1.77
N ASP A 164 -9.88 7.55 -0.55
CA ASP A 164 -9.73 6.25 0.13
C ASP A 164 -11.09 5.53 0.24
N TRP A 165 -12.12 6.22 0.73
CA TRP A 165 -13.46 5.65 0.82
C TRP A 165 -14.08 5.41 -0.55
N ALA A 166 -13.87 6.28 -1.53
CA ALA A 166 -14.40 6.10 -2.88
C ALA A 166 -13.85 4.83 -3.51
N VAL A 167 -12.54 4.61 -3.41
CA VAL A 167 -11.89 3.39 -3.91
C VAL A 167 -12.31 2.17 -3.12
N PHE A 168 -12.42 2.27 -1.80
CA PHE A 168 -12.90 1.17 -0.97
C PHE A 168 -14.31 0.73 -1.39
N TYR A 169 -15.27 1.65 -1.47
CA TYR A 169 -16.64 1.32 -1.87
C TYR A 169 -16.72 0.86 -3.32
N ALA A 170 -16.06 1.54 -4.25
CA ALA A 170 -16.07 1.16 -5.65
C ALA A 170 -15.49 -0.25 -5.87
N SER A 171 -14.40 -0.59 -5.19
CA SER A 171 -13.79 -1.93 -5.29
C SER A 171 -14.72 -3.01 -4.73
N GLY A 172 -15.38 -2.75 -3.60
CA GLY A 172 -16.35 -3.70 -3.03
C GLY A 172 -17.57 -3.90 -3.93
N ILE A 173 -18.14 -2.81 -4.46
CA ILE A 173 -19.27 -2.87 -5.39
C ILE A 173 -18.89 -3.62 -6.66
N TYR A 174 -17.71 -3.34 -7.21
CA TYR A 174 -17.20 -4.03 -8.38
C TYR A 174 -17.13 -5.54 -8.17
N ILE A 175 -16.56 -5.99 -7.05
CA ILE A 175 -16.48 -7.41 -6.70
C ILE A 175 -17.88 -8.02 -6.60
N ILE A 176 -18.80 -7.36 -5.90
CA ILE A 176 -20.18 -7.85 -5.74
C ILE A 176 -20.85 -8.01 -7.10
N LEU A 177 -20.79 -6.98 -7.96
CA LEU A 177 -21.44 -7.00 -9.28
C LEU A 177 -20.79 -8.02 -10.21
N ASN A 178 -19.45 -8.04 -10.30
CA ASN A 178 -18.72 -8.94 -11.17
C ASN A 178 -18.97 -10.40 -10.80
N GLU A 179 -18.85 -10.73 -9.51
CA GLU A 179 -18.96 -12.11 -9.04
C GLU A 179 -20.41 -12.60 -9.02
N GLN A 180 -21.38 -11.69 -8.84
CA GLN A 180 -22.78 -12.04 -8.99
C GLN A 180 -23.12 -12.45 -10.44
N LEU A 181 -22.48 -11.85 -11.43
CA LEU A 181 -22.71 -12.15 -12.85
C LEU A 181 -21.95 -13.40 -13.34
N THR A 182 -20.81 -13.74 -12.73
CA THR A 182 -19.96 -14.86 -13.19
C THR A 182 -20.30 -16.18 -12.52
N ILE A 183 -20.17 -16.28 -11.19
CA ILE A 183 -20.31 -17.53 -10.43
C ILE A 183 -21.31 -17.46 -9.27
N GLY A 184 -21.85 -16.27 -8.99
CA GLY A 184 -22.67 -15.96 -7.83
C GLY A 184 -21.82 -15.54 -6.63
N PHE A 185 -22.19 -14.43 -5.97
CA PHE A 185 -21.37 -13.83 -4.89
C PHE A 185 -21.10 -14.80 -3.71
N LEU A 186 -22.08 -15.62 -3.33
CA LEU A 186 -21.90 -16.60 -2.25
C LEU A 186 -20.89 -17.68 -2.62
N ASN A 187 -20.93 -18.18 -3.87
CA ASN A 187 -19.97 -19.16 -4.36
C ASN A 187 -18.58 -18.56 -4.45
N TRP A 188 -18.46 -17.32 -4.93
CA TRP A 188 -17.21 -16.58 -4.90
C TRP A 188 -16.66 -16.46 -3.48
N LEU A 189 -17.49 -16.10 -2.50
CA LEU A 189 -17.07 -15.96 -1.11
C LEU A 189 -16.54 -17.28 -0.55
N ILE A 190 -17.21 -18.39 -0.82
CA ILE A 190 -16.77 -19.73 -0.42
C ILE A 190 -15.41 -20.06 -1.08
N GLN A 191 -15.27 -19.81 -2.39
CA GLN A 191 -14.02 -20.05 -3.10
C GLN A 191 -12.89 -19.16 -2.59
N PHE A 192 -13.16 -17.87 -2.32
CA PHE A 192 -12.21 -16.93 -1.76
C PHE A 192 -11.71 -17.41 -0.39
N LEU A 193 -12.62 -17.79 0.51
CA LEU A 193 -12.26 -18.32 1.82
C LEU A 193 -11.46 -19.62 1.71
N TYR A 194 -11.87 -20.54 0.81
CA TYR A 194 -11.10 -21.76 0.55
C TYR A 194 -9.69 -21.45 0.05
N VAL A 195 -9.54 -20.51 -0.89
CA VAL A 195 -8.24 -20.12 -1.42
C VAL A 195 -7.36 -19.54 -0.31
N VAL A 196 -7.87 -18.60 0.48
CA VAL A 196 -7.10 -17.92 1.54
C VAL A 196 -6.73 -18.88 2.66
N PHE A 197 -7.68 -19.64 3.18
CA PHE A 197 -7.49 -20.42 4.41
C PHE A 197 -7.07 -21.88 4.19
N VAL A 198 -7.33 -22.44 3.00
CA VAL A 198 -7.00 -23.84 2.69
C VAL A 198 -5.89 -23.92 1.64
N LYS A 199 -6.11 -23.37 0.43
CA LYS A 199 -5.12 -23.46 -0.66
C LYS A 199 -3.81 -22.76 -0.31
N TYR A 200 -3.88 -21.55 0.26
CA TYR A 200 -2.74 -20.72 0.63
C TYR A 200 -2.52 -20.68 2.15
N ILE A 201 -2.79 -21.79 2.84
CA ILE A 201 -2.71 -21.88 4.30
C ILE A 201 -1.32 -21.50 4.86
N ILE A 202 -0.24 -21.84 4.16
CA ILE A 202 1.13 -21.59 4.63
C ILE A 202 1.43 -20.08 4.62
N ILE A 203 1.05 -19.37 3.55
CA ILE A 203 1.15 -17.90 3.47
C ILE A 203 0.28 -17.27 4.55
N SER A 204 -0.95 -17.73 4.73
CA SER A 204 -1.87 -17.21 5.74
C SER A 204 -1.30 -17.37 7.15
N ILE A 205 -0.74 -18.54 7.49
CA ILE A 205 -0.03 -18.76 8.76
C ILE A 205 1.16 -17.81 8.87
N GLY A 206 1.96 -17.69 7.82
CA GLY A 206 3.12 -16.79 7.80
C GLY A 206 2.75 -15.33 8.05
N ILE A 207 1.71 -14.82 7.38
CA ILE A 207 1.16 -13.47 7.55
C ILE A 207 0.64 -13.27 8.98
N VAL A 208 -0.14 -14.23 9.51
CA VAL A 208 -0.69 -14.15 10.87
C VAL A 208 0.43 -14.15 11.89
N MET A 209 1.43 -15.02 11.75
CA MET A 209 2.61 -15.04 12.63
C MET A 209 3.35 -13.71 12.60
N PHE A 210 3.58 -13.16 11.41
CA PHE A 210 4.29 -11.89 11.22
C PHE A 210 3.53 -10.73 11.89
N TYR A 211 2.23 -10.57 11.60
CA TYR A 211 1.39 -9.52 12.19
C TYR A 211 1.19 -9.69 13.70
N ALA A 212 0.90 -10.92 14.16
CA ALA A 212 0.67 -11.18 15.57
C ALA A 212 1.94 -10.93 16.39
N ALA A 213 3.11 -11.34 15.90
CA ALA A 213 4.38 -11.05 16.56
C ALA A 213 4.63 -9.54 16.66
N GLY A 214 4.45 -8.79 15.57
CA GLY A 214 4.56 -7.34 15.58
C GLY A 214 3.59 -6.66 16.55
N GLU A 215 2.34 -7.12 16.60
CA GLU A 215 1.31 -6.57 17.49
C GLU A 215 1.56 -6.91 18.97
N VAL A 216 2.03 -8.13 19.25
CA VAL A 216 2.43 -8.55 20.61
C VAL A 216 3.58 -7.69 21.10
N TRP A 217 4.64 -7.49 20.29
CA TRP A 217 5.75 -6.60 20.64
C TRP A 217 5.29 -5.16 20.89
N ARG A 218 4.33 -4.66 20.12
CA ARG A 218 3.81 -3.30 20.26
C ARG A 218 3.06 -3.09 21.57
N ARG A 219 2.24 -4.07 21.98
CA ARG A 219 1.37 -3.96 23.16
C ARG A 219 1.98 -4.48 24.44
N ARG A 220 2.88 -5.46 24.34
CA ARG A 220 3.46 -6.16 25.48
C ARG A 220 4.96 -5.98 25.47
N ASN A 221 5.53 -5.71 26.64
CA ASN A 221 6.98 -5.57 26.83
C ASN A 221 7.68 -6.95 26.86
N VAL A 222 7.47 -7.75 25.81
CA VAL A 222 8.10 -9.07 25.62
C VAL A 222 9.56 -8.86 25.20
N GLY A 223 10.43 -9.86 25.33
CA GLY A 223 11.81 -9.79 24.82
C GLY A 223 11.88 -9.74 23.29
N ARG A 224 12.91 -9.09 22.72
CA ARG A 224 13.02 -8.82 21.27
C ARG A 224 13.28 -10.08 20.44
N ARG A 225 14.07 -11.01 20.98
CA ARG A 225 14.48 -12.25 20.31
C ARG A 225 13.31 -13.13 19.86
N PRO A 226 12.34 -13.52 20.72
CA PRO A 226 11.22 -14.35 20.29
C PRO A 226 10.38 -13.69 19.19
N ILE A 227 10.22 -12.36 19.21
CA ILE A 227 9.50 -11.63 18.16
C ILE A 227 10.20 -11.74 16.81
N ILE A 228 11.51 -11.47 16.77
CA ILE A 228 12.30 -11.58 15.53
C ILE A 228 12.27 -13.01 14.99
N VAL A 229 12.40 -14.02 15.86
CA VAL A 229 12.34 -15.42 15.45
C VAL A 229 10.97 -15.76 14.85
N THR A 230 9.87 -15.39 15.51
CA THR A 230 8.51 -15.64 15.00
C THR A 230 8.27 -14.92 13.68
N MET A 231 8.71 -13.67 13.54
CA MET A 231 8.62 -12.92 12.28
C MET A 231 9.46 -13.56 11.17
N ALA A 232 10.67 -14.03 11.48
CA ALA A 232 11.54 -14.70 10.53
C ALA A 232 10.92 -16.02 10.04
N ILE A 233 10.37 -16.83 10.95
CA ILE A 233 9.64 -18.05 10.59
C ILE A 233 8.44 -17.69 9.72
N GLY A 234 7.62 -16.71 10.12
CA GLY A 234 6.47 -16.26 9.33
C GLY A 234 6.86 -15.81 7.92
N PHE A 235 7.95 -15.05 7.80
CA PHE A 235 8.50 -14.62 6.52
C PHE A 235 9.01 -15.79 5.68
N ILE A 236 9.70 -16.77 6.28
CA ILE A 236 10.15 -17.98 5.59
C ILE A 236 8.96 -18.78 5.05
N LEU A 237 7.85 -18.90 5.81
CA LEU A 237 6.64 -19.57 5.34
C LEU A 237 6.02 -18.85 4.13
N ILE A 238 5.98 -17.51 4.16
CA ILE A 238 5.52 -16.70 3.03
C ILE A 238 6.40 -16.96 1.80
N LEU A 239 7.73 -16.93 1.95
CA LEU A 239 8.67 -17.17 0.86
C LEU A 239 8.56 -18.61 0.32
N TYR A 240 8.45 -19.59 1.22
CA TYR A 240 8.37 -21.00 0.86
C TYR A 240 7.16 -21.28 -0.04
N GLN A 241 5.95 -20.97 0.41
CA GLN A 241 4.77 -21.18 -0.42
C GLN A 241 4.72 -20.20 -1.59
N GLY A 242 5.19 -18.95 -1.43
CA GLY A 242 5.33 -17.98 -2.52
C GLY A 242 6.13 -18.51 -3.71
N SER A 243 7.23 -19.22 -3.44
CA SER A 243 8.11 -19.80 -4.47
C SER A 243 7.45 -20.93 -5.27
N GLN A 244 6.43 -21.59 -4.70
CA GLN A 244 5.68 -22.67 -5.34
C GLN A 244 4.52 -22.15 -6.19
N LEU A 245 4.19 -20.86 -6.11
CA LEU A 245 3.03 -20.25 -6.77
C LEU A 245 3.35 -19.68 -8.15
N PHE A 246 4.37 -20.21 -8.83
CA PHE A 246 4.69 -19.77 -10.18
C PHE A 246 3.50 -20.00 -11.11
N SER A 247 3.04 -18.93 -11.76
CA SER A 247 2.06 -19.00 -12.83
C SER A 247 2.46 -18.02 -13.92
N PRO A 248 2.46 -18.44 -15.20
CA PRO A 248 2.63 -17.51 -16.31
C PRO A 248 1.52 -16.45 -16.25
N LEU A 249 1.85 -15.22 -16.64
CA LEU A 249 0.88 -14.13 -16.65
C LEU A 249 -0.12 -14.40 -17.77
N SER A 250 -1.38 -14.60 -17.41
CA SER A 250 -2.51 -14.71 -18.33
C SER A 250 -3.49 -13.59 -18.04
N ILE A 251 -3.75 -12.71 -19.01
CA ILE A 251 -4.79 -11.69 -18.90
C ILE A 251 -6.09 -12.29 -19.45
N GLY A 252 -7.19 -12.14 -18.72
CA GLY A 252 -8.53 -12.54 -19.12
C GLY A 252 -9.16 -11.58 -20.14
N SER A 253 -10.45 -11.78 -20.45
CA SER A 253 -11.19 -10.84 -21.30
C SER A 253 -11.34 -9.48 -20.59
N LEU A 254 -11.34 -8.38 -21.33
CA LEU A 254 -11.56 -7.04 -20.73
C LEU A 254 -13.04 -6.72 -20.53
N GLU A 255 -13.92 -7.70 -20.70
CA GLU A 255 -15.37 -7.49 -20.58
C GLU A 255 -15.72 -6.99 -19.18
N ALA A 256 -15.17 -7.55 -18.11
CA ALA A 256 -15.48 -7.11 -16.75
C ALA A 256 -15.16 -5.62 -16.47
N VAL A 257 -14.33 -4.97 -17.31
CA VAL A 257 -13.98 -3.54 -17.17
C VAL A 257 -15.20 -2.62 -17.30
N TYR A 258 -16.28 -3.00 -18.01
CA TYR A 258 -17.46 -2.14 -18.14
C TYR A 258 -18.14 -1.88 -16.78
N LEU A 259 -17.98 -2.78 -15.81
CA LEU A 259 -18.52 -2.62 -14.44
C LEU A 259 -17.73 -1.61 -13.60
N VAL A 260 -16.54 -1.18 -14.03
CA VAL A 260 -15.72 -0.22 -13.28
C VAL A 260 -16.42 1.13 -13.18
N ILE A 261 -16.98 1.63 -14.27
CA ILE A 261 -17.66 2.94 -14.32
C ILE A 261 -18.85 3.01 -13.35
N PRO A 262 -19.85 2.10 -13.40
CA PRO A 262 -20.97 2.14 -12.46
C PRO A 262 -20.51 1.92 -11.01
N SER A 263 -19.51 1.06 -10.78
CA SER A 263 -18.97 0.84 -9.43
C SER A 263 -18.29 2.10 -8.86
N LEU A 264 -17.54 2.83 -9.68
CA LEU A 264 -16.94 4.12 -9.30
C LEU A 264 -18.02 5.17 -9.01
N ALA A 265 -19.05 5.28 -9.84
CA ALA A 265 -20.12 6.24 -9.65
C ALA A 265 -20.84 6.02 -8.30
N VAL A 266 -21.26 4.79 -8.02
CA VAL A 266 -21.90 4.44 -6.75
C VAL A 266 -20.92 4.57 -5.58
N GLY A 267 -19.66 4.15 -5.76
CA GLY A 267 -18.62 4.24 -4.74
C GLY A 267 -18.32 5.68 -4.31
N ILE A 268 -18.26 6.62 -5.25
CA ILE A 268 -18.07 8.05 -4.97
C ILE A 268 -19.27 8.61 -4.18
N ILE A 269 -20.50 8.25 -4.56
CA ILE A 269 -21.70 8.68 -3.83
C ILE A 269 -21.67 8.19 -2.39
N LEU A 270 -21.38 6.90 -2.17
CA LEU A 270 -21.29 6.32 -0.83
C LEU A 270 -20.15 6.94 -0.01
N ALA A 271 -18.99 7.19 -0.62
CA ALA A 271 -17.87 7.84 0.03
C ALA A 271 -18.21 9.28 0.46
N TYR A 272 -18.87 10.03 -0.42
CA TYR A 272 -19.33 11.38 -0.09
C TYR A 272 -20.31 11.36 1.10
N LEU A 273 -21.30 10.47 1.09
CA LEU A 273 -22.24 10.31 2.19
C LEU A 273 -21.53 9.89 3.48
N HIS A 274 -20.62 8.91 3.41
CA HIS A 274 -19.82 8.47 4.56
C HIS A 274 -19.06 9.65 5.18
N VAL A 275 -18.27 10.37 4.37
CA VAL A 275 -17.44 11.48 4.87
C VAL A 275 -18.33 12.57 5.45
N LYS A 276 -19.42 12.94 4.76
CA LYS A 276 -20.38 13.94 5.23
C LYS A 276 -21.00 13.54 6.57
N MET A 277 -21.42 12.29 6.74
CA MET A 277 -22.00 11.80 8.00
C MET A 277 -20.97 11.82 9.13
N ARG A 278 -19.73 11.38 8.86
CA ARG A 278 -18.69 11.27 9.90
C ARG A 278 -18.12 12.63 10.32
N LYS A 279 -17.91 13.53 9.36
CA LYS A 279 -17.21 14.80 9.59
C LYS A 279 -18.12 16.02 9.62
N LYS A 280 -19.40 15.87 9.28
CA LYS A 280 -20.39 16.95 9.14
C LYS A 280 -20.06 17.99 8.05
N GLU A 281 -18.89 17.90 7.43
CA GLU A 281 -18.44 18.70 6.30
C GLU A 281 -17.66 17.82 5.31
N VAL A 282 -17.68 18.19 4.02
CA VAL A 282 -16.84 17.59 2.98
C VAL A 282 -16.03 18.71 2.35
N VAL A 283 -14.72 18.67 2.51
CA VAL A 283 -13.78 19.61 1.91
C VAL A 283 -13.14 18.93 0.70
N LEU A 284 -13.28 19.52 -0.50
CA LEU A 284 -12.68 19.01 -1.73
C LEU A 284 -11.26 19.55 -1.91
#